data_AF-A0A2P7ZDW3-F1
#
_entry.id   AF-A0A2P7ZDW3-F1
#
_cell.length_a   1.000
_cell.length_b   1.000
_cell.length_c   1.000
_cell.angle_alpha   90.00
_cell.angle_beta   90.00
_cell.angle_gamma   90.00
#
_symmetry.space_group_name_H-M   'P 1'
#
loop_
_entity.id
_entity.type
_entity.pdbx_description
1 polymer ?
#
loop_
_entity_poly.entity_id
_entity_poly.type
_entity_poly.pdbx_seq_one_letter_code
_entity_poly.pdbx_strand_id
1 'polypeptide(L)'
;MLDVYKPVSPDTYAEIYPSNPSPKVKEVADLFIEWFNLLIDMRYIRAEHVAFAPHKHLRINTTQLAQFGLSKDVVDLWQMLPYKTNGHTEWNFGSDGGEFLFWGEFMDDLRGDRTDWWRNVCDPFYALEDISPYHAHLGDQPEDSKSRGWDHEDGPFMRPWYATLSNCGNHGSIMIYNAKTDHIWLIDQLGGTNDPAFDGAFYHHDATITNTHDLNKHPSRPAPVFLRDMISKFRTLTYIPGGLYSRESYGLPAGDDDDDYDPDDPMNASPSSTSSDNQDRYTNFISLYRKCGWPQAFNPLLFDRLRSTGGKAYSPWASSSRDDAPSAKKQAYKPLDDLYMLLVEASQRVQTRIHLVDAQWRLKWKVWLTSWPGGDRAAQDEWEARDMRGKVEMWSSELVPETERWGDEQGKLGAELEFWVQERAEVEGRTGRYATDAWGGVGSEEWDGYKTQRMEMAEEKIRTLDGLVRDNGPEERRLRKWKEGKDRARLVSEEAWEWCREERSQWEKGGPDAVSILGSGFMVEDLRSVLEADLELEDLEREITDQFSRKEERSWAGKRKWKNEGGRVVMADPPEVSRDEL
;
A
#
# COMPACT_ATOMS: atom_id res chain seq x y z
N MET A 1 -1.12 -5.66 28.98
CA MET A 1 -0.42 -6.49 27.95
C MET A 1 0.31 -7.73 28.53
N LEU A 2 0.08 -8.19 29.78
CA LEU A 2 1.16 -8.85 30.55
C LEU A 2 1.13 -10.37 30.82
N ASP A 3 0.13 -11.17 30.43
CA ASP A 3 0.17 -12.63 30.71
C ASP A 3 0.34 -13.55 29.48
N VAL A 4 -0.10 -13.12 28.30
CA VAL A 4 -0.08 -13.96 27.08
C VAL A 4 1.11 -13.68 26.16
N TYR A 5 1.53 -12.42 26.05
CA TYR A 5 2.67 -12.00 25.24
C TYR A 5 3.91 -11.89 26.14
N LYS A 6 4.76 -12.93 26.10
CA LYS A 6 5.98 -13.00 26.91
C LYS A 6 7.20 -12.86 26.01
N PRO A 7 8.00 -11.78 26.15
CA PRO A 7 9.16 -11.57 25.30
C PRO A 7 10.07 -12.80 25.22
N VAL A 8 10.58 -13.08 24.02
CA VAL A 8 11.58 -14.12 23.77
C VAL A 8 12.88 -13.49 23.29
N SER A 9 13.96 -14.27 23.19
CA SER A 9 15.20 -13.77 22.57
C SER A 9 14.98 -13.57 21.06
N PRO A 10 15.45 -12.46 20.45
CA PRO A 10 15.46 -12.30 18.99
C PRO A 10 16.16 -13.45 18.27
N ASP A 11 17.16 -14.08 18.89
CA ASP A 11 17.90 -15.25 18.35
C ASP A 11 17.01 -16.50 18.19
N THR A 12 15.78 -16.47 18.69
CA THR A 12 14.78 -17.53 18.48
C THR A 12 14.42 -17.67 17.00
N TYR A 13 14.49 -16.56 16.26
CA TYR A 13 14.04 -16.46 14.87
C TYR A 13 15.23 -16.46 13.92
N ALA A 14 15.05 -17.04 12.73
CA ALA A 14 16.00 -16.84 11.66
C ALA A 14 15.94 -15.39 11.17
N GLU A 15 17.01 -14.86 10.61
CA GLU A 15 17.03 -13.46 10.17
C GLU A 15 16.32 -13.24 8.81
N ILE A 16 16.42 -14.21 7.90
CA ILE A 16 15.92 -14.09 6.51
C ILE A 16 14.99 -15.25 6.16
N TYR A 17 15.47 -16.48 6.41
CA TYR A 17 14.76 -17.69 6.06
C TYR A 17 15.07 -18.78 7.06
N PRO A 18 14.08 -19.54 7.55
CA PRO A 18 14.31 -20.59 8.53
C PRO A 18 15.08 -21.77 7.93
N SER A 19 16.17 -22.18 8.58
CA SER A 19 16.97 -23.33 8.16
C SER A 19 16.34 -24.69 8.52
N ASN A 20 15.42 -24.70 9.50
CA ASN A 20 14.73 -25.89 9.97
C ASN A 20 13.31 -25.55 10.49
N PRO A 21 12.38 -25.12 9.62
CA PRO A 21 10.99 -24.90 10.00
C PRO A 21 10.32 -26.22 10.37
N SER A 22 9.26 -26.17 11.18
CA SER A 22 8.49 -27.38 11.47
C SER A 22 7.81 -27.92 10.20
N PRO A 23 7.61 -29.26 10.06
CA PRO A 23 7.04 -29.84 8.84
C PRO A 23 5.67 -29.26 8.46
N LYS A 24 4.81 -28.99 9.45
CA LYS A 24 3.49 -28.36 9.26
C LYS A 24 3.61 -26.94 8.70
N VAL A 25 4.53 -26.13 9.23
CA VAL A 25 4.79 -24.75 8.75
C VAL A 25 5.30 -24.80 7.32
N LYS A 26 6.21 -25.73 7.02
CA LYS A 26 6.69 -25.93 5.66
C LYS A 26 5.56 -26.30 4.70
N GLU A 27 4.68 -27.24 5.08
CA GLU A 27 3.54 -27.64 4.24
C GLU A 27 2.58 -26.47 3.97
N VAL A 28 2.25 -25.68 4.98
CA VAL A 28 1.42 -24.48 4.82
C VAL A 28 2.09 -23.47 3.88
N ALA A 29 3.39 -23.21 4.06
CA ALA A 29 4.14 -22.30 3.19
C ALA A 29 4.20 -22.80 1.73
N ASP A 30 4.46 -24.10 1.52
CA ASP A 30 4.48 -24.71 0.19
C ASP A 30 3.12 -24.58 -0.52
N LEU A 31 2.01 -24.76 0.22
CA LEU A 31 0.65 -24.59 -0.31
C LEU A 31 0.32 -23.12 -0.64
N PHE A 32 0.80 -22.17 0.15
CA PHE A 32 0.68 -20.74 -0.20
C PHE A 32 1.48 -20.39 -1.45
N ILE A 33 2.69 -20.93 -1.60
CA ILE A 33 3.50 -20.77 -2.82
C ILE A 33 2.75 -21.36 -4.02
N GLU A 34 2.15 -22.55 -3.89
CA GLU A 34 1.31 -23.14 -4.94
C GLU A 34 0.12 -22.23 -5.28
N TRP A 35 -0.56 -21.66 -4.29
CA TRP A 35 -1.70 -20.78 -4.51
C TRP A 35 -1.31 -19.47 -5.19
N PHE A 36 -0.23 -18.81 -4.77
CA PHE A 36 0.26 -17.60 -5.44
C PHE A 36 0.68 -17.89 -6.89
N ASN A 37 1.37 -19.01 -7.14
CA ASN A 37 1.68 -19.44 -8.51
C ASN A 37 0.41 -19.70 -9.32
N LEU A 38 -0.62 -20.30 -8.73
CA LEU A 38 -1.91 -20.49 -9.37
C LEU A 38 -2.56 -19.15 -9.75
N LEU A 39 -2.53 -18.13 -8.88
CA LEU A 39 -3.06 -16.80 -9.19
C LEU A 39 -2.27 -16.09 -10.31
N ILE A 40 -0.95 -16.32 -10.38
CA ILE A 40 -0.10 -15.83 -11.47
C ILE A 40 -0.43 -16.53 -12.79
N ASP A 41 -0.54 -17.86 -12.78
CA ASP A 41 -0.88 -18.68 -13.94
C ASP A 41 -2.27 -18.34 -14.47
N MET A 42 -3.21 -18.08 -13.57
CA MET A 42 -4.54 -17.57 -13.90
C MET A 42 -4.52 -16.16 -14.46
N ARG A 43 -3.37 -15.45 -14.47
CA ARG A 43 -3.22 -14.05 -14.92
C ARG A 43 -3.87 -13.01 -14.01
N TYR A 44 -4.24 -13.39 -12.79
CA TYR A 44 -4.87 -12.46 -11.84
C TYR A 44 -3.86 -11.46 -11.26
N ILE A 45 -2.65 -11.93 -10.98
CA ILE A 45 -1.55 -11.12 -10.46
C ILE A 45 -0.36 -11.28 -11.40
N ARG A 46 0.34 -10.20 -11.71
CA ARG A 46 1.62 -10.30 -12.40
C ARG A 46 2.67 -10.87 -11.45
N ALA A 47 3.52 -11.76 -11.98
CA ALA A 47 4.61 -12.35 -11.19
C ALA A 47 5.58 -11.31 -10.62
N GLU A 48 5.81 -10.22 -11.36
CA GLU A 48 6.65 -9.09 -10.91
C GLU A 48 6.07 -8.33 -9.70
N HIS A 49 4.80 -8.56 -9.39
CA HIS A 49 4.11 -8.00 -8.23
C HIS A 49 4.08 -8.95 -7.03
N VAL A 50 4.82 -10.05 -7.08
CA VAL A 50 4.89 -11.03 -5.99
C VAL A 50 6.35 -11.30 -5.64
N ALA A 51 6.69 -11.07 -4.37
CA ALA A 51 8.01 -11.42 -3.84
C ALA A 51 7.93 -12.80 -3.18
N PHE A 52 8.77 -13.73 -3.64
CA PHE A 52 8.90 -15.06 -3.07
C PHE A 52 10.11 -15.12 -2.13
N ALA A 53 10.02 -15.95 -1.09
CA ALA A 53 11.13 -16.21 -0.19
C ALA A 53 12.32 -16.87 -0.95
N PRO A 54 13.58 -16.65 -0.53
CA PRO A 54 14.02 -15.90 0.64
C PRO A 54 14.04 -14.38 0.44
N HIS A 55 13.47 -13.64 1.39
CA HIS A 55 13.30 -12.18 1.34
C HIS A 55 14.57 -11.45 1.77
N LYS A 56 15.61 -11.49 0.94
CA LYS A 56 16.96 -10.98 1.30
C LYS A 56 17.01 -9.47 1.55
N HIS A 57 16.18 -8.73 0.80
CA HIS A 57 16.29 -7.28 0.66
C HIS A 57 15.35 -6.50 1.57
N LEU A 58 14.20 -7.08 1.92
CA LEU A 58 13.26 -6.52 2.86
C LEU A 58 12.95 -7.59 3.90
N ARG A 59 13.31 -7.34 5.16
CA ARG A 59 13.27 -8.35 6.23
C ARG A 59 12.19 -7.99 7.24
N ILE A 60 11.63 -9.03 7.84
CA ILE A 60 10.75 -8.87 9.00
C ILE A 60 11.61 -8.46 10.19
N ASN A 61 11.17 -7.46 10.96
CA ASN A 61 11.89 -7.04 12.16
C ASN A 61 11.72 -8.05 13.31
N THR A 62 12.57 -9.07 13.31
CA THR A 62 12.55 -10.16 14.30
C THR A 62 12.79 -9.67 15.73
N THR A 63 13.51 -8.57 15.92
CA THR A 63 13.73 -7.96 17.24
C THR A 63 12.44 -7.42 17.83
N GLN A 64 11.63 -6.72 17.03
CA GLN A 64 10.35 -6.23 17.50
C GLN A 64 9.34 -7.37 17.70
N LEU A 65 9.29 -8.37 16.80
CA LEU A 65 8.46 -9.57 17.01
C LEU A 65 8.81 -10.32 18.30
N ALA A 66 10.08 -10.35 18.68
CA ALA A 66 10.53 -11.00 19.90
C ALA A 66 9.97 -10.33 21.16
N GLN A 67 9.71 -9.02 21.12
CA GLN A 67 9.06 -8.29 22.23
C GLN A 67 7.61 -8.75 22.45
N PHE A 68 6.93 -9.18 21.39
CA PHE A 68 5.59 -9.77 21.46
C PHE A 68 5.63 -11.26 21.81
N GLY A 69 6.79 -11.92 21.81
CA GLY A 69 6.86 -13.32 22.23
C GLY A 69 6.16 -14.28 21.28
N LEU A 70 6.12 -13.93 19.98
CA LEU A 70 5.47 -14.77 18.98
C LEU A 70 6.14 -16.13 18.90
N SER A 71 5.36 -17.15 18.58
CA SER A 71 5.92 -18.49 18.42
C SER A 71 6.89 -18.53 17.23
N LYS A 72 7.93 -19.35 17.34
CA LYS A 72 8.88 -19.57 16.25
C LYS A 72 8.18 -20.02 14.96
N ASP A 73 7.18 -20.90 15.07
CA ASP A 73 6.40 -21.40 13.92
C ASP A 73 5.68 -20.26 13.17
N VAL A 74 5.16 -19.24 13.87
CA VAL A 74 4.50 -18.08 13.25
C VAL A 74 5.51 -17.23 12.46
N VAL A 75 6.65 -16.91 13.08
CA VAL A 75 7.68 -16.08 12.44
C VAL A 75 8.34 -16.81 11.28
N ASP A 76 8.65 -18.11 11.44
CA ASP A 76 9.15 -18.97 10.37
C ASP A 76 8.16 -18.97 9.18
N LEU A 77 6.86 -19.11 9.44
CA LEU A 77 5.84 -19.11 8.39
C LEU A 77 5.85 -17.79 7.61
N TRP A 78 5.76 -16.63 8.27
CA TRP A 78 5.77 -15.35 7.58
C TRP A 78 7.05 -15.09 6.77
N GLN A 79 8.21 -15.60 7.22
CA GLN A 79 9.45 -15.53 6.45
C GLN A 79 9.44 -16.41 5.20
N MET A 80 8.64 -17.46 5.18
CA MET A 80 8.51 -18.38 4.04
C MET A 80 7.40 -18.00 3.07
N LEU A 81 6.39 -17.24 3.52
CA LEU A 81 5.25 -16.87 2.68
C LEU A 81 5.65 -15.87 1.58
N PRO A 82 5.09 -16.03 0.37
CA PRO A 82 5.10 -14.97 -0.63
C PRO A 82 4.22 -13.80 -0.19
N TYR A 83 4.51 -12.61 -0.71
CA TYR A 83 3.65 -11.44 -0.49
C TYR A 83 3.53 -10.61 -1.76
N LYS A 84 2.42 -9.87 -1.87
CA LYS A 84 2.15 -8.96 -2.97
C LYS A 84 2.89 -7.63 -2.72
N THR A 85 3.66 -7.18 -3.70
CA THR A 85 4.33 -5.85 -3.67
C THR A 85 3.35 -4.76 -4.13
N ASN A 86 3.83 -3.51 -4.35
CA ASN A 86 3.02 -2.33 -4.71
C ASN A 86 2.28 -2.41 -6.08
N GLY A 87 2.10 -3.60 -6.64
CA GLY A 87 1.41 -3.80 -7.89
C GLY A 87 -0.10 -3.99 -7.76
N HIS A 88 -0.83 -3.76 -8.85
CA HIS A 88 -2.26 -4.03 -8.94
C HIS A 88 -2.53 -5.47 -9.39
N THR A 89 -3.74 -5.96 -9.09
CA THR A 89 -4.32 -7.13 -9.76
C THR A 89 -4.82 -6.73 -11.15
N GLU A 90 -4.88 -7.69 -12.08
CA GLU A 90 -5.21 -7.42 -13.48
C GLU A 90 -6.70 -7.17 -13.72
N TRP A 91 -7.54 -7.62 -12.78
CA TRP A 91 -8.95 -7.31 -12.64
C TRP A 91 -9.30 -7.39 -11.16
N ASN A 92 -10.47 -6.88 -10.81
CA ASN A 92 -10.98 -6.95 -9.45
C ASN A 92 -12.48 -6.66 -9.43
N PHE A 93 -13.26 -7.54 -8.80
CA PHE A 93 -14.70 -7.42 -8.64
C PHE A 93 -15.15 -7.41 -7.17
N GLY A 94 -14.20 -7.48 -6.22
CA GLY A 94 -14.48 -7.31 -4.80
C GLY A 94 -13.76 -6.13 -4.20
N SER A 95 -12.93 -6.35 -3.18
CA SER A 95 -12.37 -5.29 -2.33
C SER A 95 -11.51 -4.28 -3.10
N ASP A 96 -11.46 -3.02 -2.70
CA ASP A 96 -10.81 -1.95 -3.48
C ASP A 96 -9.29 -2.17 -3.74
N GLY A 97 -8.57 -2.84 -2.85
CA GLY A 97 -7.11 -3.04 -2.92
C GLY A 97 -6.62 -4.24 -3.74
N GLY A 98 -7.54 -5.06 -4.24
CA GLY A 98 -7.24 -6.36 -4.89
C GLY A 98 -7.56 -7.51 -3.95
N GLU A 99 -8.66 -8.19 -4.22
CA GLU A 99 -9.17 -9.22 -3.33
C GLU A 99 -8.35 -10.52 -3.39
N PHE A 100 -8.04 -11.10 -2.23
CA PHE A 100 -7.41 -12.41 -2.11
C PHE A 100 -8.45 -13.54 -2.01
N LEU A 101 -9.37 -13.46 -1.05
CA LEU A 101 -10.43 -14.45 -0.85
C LEU A 101 -11.59 -13.88 -0.03
N PHE A 102 -12.82 -14.02 -0.51
CA PHE A 102 -14.07 -13.62 0.16
C PHE A 102 -13.99 -12.22 0.79
N TRP A 103 -13.79 -11.22 -0.07
CA TRP A 103 -13.63 -9.80 0.27
C TRP A 103 -12.41 -9.48 1.16
N GLY A 104 -11.66 -10.49 1.59
CA GLY A 104 -10.37 -10.34 2.26
C GLY A 104 -9.28 -9.95 1.27
N GLU A 105 -8.32 -9.15 1.72
CA GLU A 105 -7.21 -8.65 0.91
C GLU A 105 -5.94 -9.45 1.11
N PHE A 106 -4.99 -9.28 0.18
CA PHE A 106 -3.63 -9.78 0.40
C PHE A 106 -3.09 -9.16 1.69
N MET A 107 -2.44 -9.99 2.51
CA MET A 107 -1.83 -9.50 3.75
C MET A 107 -0.83 -8.38 3.42
N ASP A 108 -0.90 -7.30 4.18
CA ASP A 108 0.09 -6.24 4.11
C ASP A 108 1.49 -6.79 4.39
N ASP A 109 2.49 -6.21 3.74
CA ASP A 109 3.86 -6.58 4.00
C ASP A 109 4.24 -6.25 5.46
N LEU A 110 4.50 -7.28 6.26
CA LEU A 110 5.00 -7.15 7.64
C LEU A 110 6.48 -6.70 7.70
N ARG A 111 7.08 -6.42 6.53
CA ARG A 111 8.47 -6.01 6.38
C ARG A 111 8.55 -4.49 6.16
N GLY A 112 9.61 -3.89 6.67
CA GLY A 112 9.86 -2.45 6.59
C GLY A 112 9.39 -1.65 7.81
N ASP A 113 9.31 -0.33 7.67
CA ASP A 113 9.13 0.66 8.76
C ASP A 113 7.68 1.01 9.15
N ARG A 114 6.70 0.25 8.66
CA ARG A 114 5.27 0.60 8.84
C ARG A 114 4.88 0.61 10.32
N THR A 115 4.59 1.77 10.89
CA THR A 115 4.44 1.97 12.35
C THR A 115 3.29 1.18 13.01
N ASP A 116 2.37 0.65 12.21
CA ASP A 116 1.19 -0.10 12.65
C ASP A 116 1.25 -1.60 12.34
N TRP A 117 2.37 -2.15 11.86
CA TRP A 117 2.49 -3.60 11.56
C TRP A 117 2.13 -4.49 12.77
N TRP A 118 2.40 -4.00 14.00
CA TRP A 118 2.09 -4.71 15.24
C TRP A 118 0.59 -4.99 15.38
N ARG A 119 -0.27 -4.19 14.73
CA ARG A 119 -1.71 -4.38 14.72
C ARG A 119 -2.07 -5.64 13.94
N ASN A 120 -1.51 -5.85 12.75
CA ASN A 120 -1.71 -7.10 12.00
C ASN A 120 -1.27 -8.36 12.76
N VAL A 121 -0.28 -8.20 13.65
CA VAL A 121 0.29 -9.27 14.45
C VAL A 121 -0.48 -9.56 15.75
N CYS A 122 -1.07 -8.53 16.36
CA CYS A 122 -1.72 -8.66 17.65
C CYS A 122 -3.25 -8.55 17.57
N ASP A 123 -3.80 -7.79 16.64
CA ASP A 123 -5.22 -7.48 16.45
C ASP A 123 -5.54 -7.33 14.95
N PRO A 124 -5.73 -8.45 14.22
CA PRO A 124 -5.97 -8.38 12.77
C PRO A 124 -7.32 -7.72 12.41
N PHE A 125 -8.20 -7.49 13.37
CA PHE A 125 -9.50 -6.82 13.19
C PHE A 125 -9.41 -5.30 13.40
N TYR A 126 -8.21 -4.76 13.61
CA TYR A 126 -7.97 -3.35 13.92
C TYR A 126 -8.61 -2.33 12.95
N ALA A 127 -8.90 -2.72 11.70
CA ALA A 127 -9.59 -1.86 10.74
C ALA A 127 -11.06 -1.54 11.13
N LEU A 128 -11.61 -2.16 12.17
CA LEU A 128 -12.94 -1.88 12.71
C LEU A 128 -12.87 -0.87 13.86
N GLU A 129 -13.32 0.36 13.60
CA GLU A 129 -13.43 1.43 14.62
C GLU A 129 -14.29 1.00 15.82
N ASP A 130 -15.30 0.15 15.61
CA ASP A 130 -16.25 -0.30 16.64
C ASP A 130 -15.80 -1.53 17.45
N ILE A 131 -14.80 -2.27 16.98
CA ILE A 131 -14.27 -3.47 17.68
C ILE A 131 -12.86 -3.20 18.23
N SER A 132 -12.16 -2.20 17.71
CA SER A 132 -10.89 -1.77 18.28
C SER A 132 -11.10 -1.00 19.59
N PRO A 133 -10.50 -1.42 20.71
CA PRO A 133 -10.57 -0.68 21.97
C PRO A 133 -9.80 0.65 21.92
N TYR A 134 -9.18 0.99 20.78
CA TYR A 134 -8.54 2.28 20.57
C TYR A 134 -9.46 3.30 19.87
N HIS A 135 -10.60 2.87 19.33
CA HIS A 135 -11.49 3.72 18.52
C HIS A 135 -12.93 3.84 19.04
N ALA A 136 -13.37 2.97 19.98
CA ALA A 136 -14.59 3.23 20.76
C ALA A 136 -14.54 4.67 21.30
N HIS A 137 -15.53 5.47 20.90
CA HIS A 137 -15.55 6.93 20.96
C HIS A 137 -14.77 7.49 22.16
N LEU A 138 -13.83 8.40 21.87
CA LEU A 138 -12.90 9.09 22.78
C LEU A 138 -13.57 9.85 23.95
N GLY A 139 -14.89 9.75 24.13
CA GLY A 139 -15.65 10.24 25.29
C GLY A 139 -15.93 9.20 26.38
N ASP A 140 -15.91 7.90 26.06
CA ASP A 140 -16.36 6.82 26.97
C ASP A 140 -15.28 5.75 27.24
N GLN A 141 -14.01 6.05 27.00
CA GLN A 141 -12.91 5.16 27.42
C GLN A 141 -12.82 5.16 28.96
N PRO A 142 -13.12 4.05 29.65
CA PRO A 142 -12.89 3.98 31.09
C PRO A 142 -11.36 4.08 31.34
N GLU A 143 -10.95 4.63 32.48
CA GLU A 143 -9.53 4.74 32.87
C GLU A 143 -8.78 3.39 32.86
N ASP A 144 -9.51 2.27 32.76
CA ASP A 144 -9.03 0.90 32.68
C ASP A 144 -8.58 0.42 31.29
N SER A 145 -8.70 1.21 30.20
CA SER A 145 -8.27 0.75 28.88
C SER A 145 -6.76 0.39 28.83
N LYS A 146 -5.96 0.96 29.75
CA LYS A 146 -4.54 0.63 29.97
C LYS A 146 -4.31 -0.72 30.66
N SER A 147 -5.33 -1.36 31.24
CA SER A 147 -5.25 -2.63 31.97
C SER A 147 -5.86 -3.83 31.22
N ARG A 148 -6.49 -3.63 30.04
CA ARG A 148 -7.11 -4.69 29.23
C ARG A 148 -6.03 -5.64 28.67
N GLY A 149 -5.84 -6.77 29.35
CA GLY A 149 -5.02 -7.89 28.88
C GLY A 149 -5.84 -8.87 28.03
N TRP A 150 -5.23 -9.96 27.57
CA TRP A 150 -5.95 -11.04 26.89
C TRP A 150 -7.13 -11.58 27.72
N ASP A 151 -6.96 -11.74 29.03
CA ASP A 151 -7.99 -12.35 29.89
C ASP A 151 -9.14 -11.38 30.26
N HIS A 152 -9.15 -10.18 29.68
CA HIS A 152 -10.26 -9.25 29.86
C HIS A 152 -11.46 -9.72 29.02
N GLU A 153 -12.66 -9.59 29.59
CA GLU A 153 -13.93 -9.64 28.84
C GLU A 153 -13.85 -8.48 27.83
N ASP A 154 -13.59 -8.76 26.55
CA ASP A 154 -13.16 -7.80 25.50
C ASP A 154 -11.67 -7.42 25.41
N GLY A 155 -10.76 -8.35 25.71
CA GLY A 155 -9.32 -8.19 25.44
C GLY A 155 -8.98 -8.24 23.94
N PRO A 156 -8.35 -7.21 23.33
CA PRO A 156 -8.32 -7.01 21.86
C PRO A 156 -7.31 -7.88 21.08
N PHE A 157 -6.56 -8.73 21.76
CA PHE A 157 -5.39 -9.35 21.15
C PHE A 157 -5.64 -10.81 20.81
N MET A 158 -5.12 -11.30 19.69
CA MET A 158 -5.09 -12.71 19.36
C MET A 158 -4.00 -13.46 20.16
N ARG A 159 -3.82 -14.76 19.95
CA ARG A 159 -2.74 -15.54 20.62
C ARG A 159 -1.41 -15.37 19.87
N PRO A 160 -0.24 -15.39 20.56
CA PRO A 160 1.07 -15.24 19.93
C PRO A 160 1.50 -16.44 19.06
N TRP A 161 0.70 -17.51 19.03
CA TRP A 161 0.86 -18.65 18.12
C TRP A 161 -0.17 -18.66 17.00
N TYR A 162 -0.96 -17.58 16.84
CA TYR A 162 -1.78 -17.35 15.67
C TYR A 162 -0.98 -16.51 14.66
N ALA A 163 -1.14 -16.80 13.38
CA ALA A 163 -0.57 -16.03 12.28
C ALA A 163 -1.72 -15.51 11.41
N THR A 164 -1.83 -14.20 11.27
CA THR A 164 -2.65 -13.57 10.24
C THR A 164 -2.05 -13.92 8.87
N LEU A 165 -2.89 -14.29 7.91
CA LEU A 165 -2.48 -14.72 6.56
C LEU A 165 -3.13 -13.89 5.44
N SER A 166 -4.14 -13.09 5.77
CA SER A 166 -4.78 -12.13 4.86
C SER A 166 -5.21 -10.88 5.65
N ASN A 167 -5.42 -9.78 4.94
CA ASN A 167 -5.95 -8.56 5.53
C ASN A 167 -7.48 -8.56 5.51
N CYS A 168 -8.06 -7.79 6.42
CA CYS A 168 -9.47 -7.42 6.32
C CYS A 168 -9.62 -6.43 5.15
N GLY A 169 -10.33 -6.82 4.09
CA GLY A 169 -10.84 -5.87 3.12
C GLY A 169 -12.13 -5.21 3.64
N ASN A 170 -12.73 -4.33 2.85
CA ASN A 170 -14.03 -3.74 3.19
C ASN A 170 -15.11 -4.83 3.24
N HIS A 171 -15.70 -5.07 4.41
CA HIS A 171 -16.61 -6.19 4.70
C HIS A 171 -15.99 -7.56 4.38
N GLY A 172 -14.69 -7.71 4.66
CA GLY A 172 -13.84 -8.81 4.21
C GLY A 172 -13.66 -9.98 5.17
N SER A 173 -13.18 -11.10 4.63
CA SER A 173 -12.72 -12.23 5.43
C SER A 173 -11.26 -12.11 5.85
N ILE A 174 -10.93 -12.50 7.07
CA ILE A 174 -9.57 -12.61 7.58
C ILE A 174 -9.21 -14.08 7.76
N MET A 175 -8.11 -14.49 7.13
CA MET A 175 -7.54 -15.82 7.26
C MET A 175 -6.51 -15.84 8.39
N ILE A 176 -6.70 -16.74 9.37
CA ILE A 176 -5.84 -16.84 10.54
C ILE A 176 -5.44 -18.30 10.75
N TYR A 177 -4.14 -18.56 10.86
CA TYR A 177 -3.56 -19.88 11.10
C TYR A 177 -3.18 -20.07 12.57
N ASN A 178 -3.59 -21.18 13.16
CA ASN A 178 -3.16 -21.60 14.48
C ASN A 178 -1.95 -22.53 14.39
N ALA A 179 -0.75 -22.00 14.66
CA ALA A 179 0.47 -22.79 14.62
C ALA A 179 0.51 -23.92 15.68
N LYS A 180 -0.29 -23.87 16.76
CA LYS A 180 -0.32 -24.96 17.74
C LYS A 180 -1.13 -26.17 17.28
N THR A 181 -2.27 -25.93 16.67
CA THR A 181 -3.21 -26.99 16.29
C THR A 181 -3.19 -27.31 14.80
N ASP A 182 -2.48 -26.53 14.00
CA ASP A 182 -2.40 -26.66 12.54
C ASP A 182 -3.77 -26.48 11.85
N HIS A 183 -4.55 -25.49 12.31
CA HIS A 183 -5.89 -25.17 11.78
C HIS A 183 -5.93 -23.76 11.19
N ILE A 184 -6.81 -23.55 10.22
CA ILE A 184 -7.12 -22.22 9.67
C ILE A 184 -8.57 -21.86 10.01
N TRP A 185 -8.75 -20.61 10.41
CA TRP A 185 -10.03 -19.93 10.41
C TRP A 185 -10.11 -18.97 9.22
N LEU A 186 -11.31 -18.85 8.65
CA LEU A 186 -11.66 -17.79 7.72
C LEU A 186 -12.85 -17.03 8.31
N ILE A 187 -12.57 -15.89 8.93
CA ILE A 187 -13.50 -15.16 9.77
C ILE A 187 -14.02 -13.95 9.01
N ASP A 188 -15.34 -13.76 8.97
CA ASP A 188 -15.93 -12.55 8.42
C ASP A 188 -15.69 -11.35 9.34
N GLN A 189 -15.58 -10.15 8.78
CA GLN A 189 -15.38 -8.91 9.53
C GLN A 189 -16.48 -8.67 10.59
N LEU A 190 -17.73 -9.02 10.31
CA LEU A 190 -18.86 -8.91 11.23
C LEU A 190 -19.01 -10.14 12.15
N GLY A 191 -18.07 -11.08 12.02
CA GLY A 191 -17.99 -12.32 12.77
C GLY A 191 -18.63 -13.51 12.07
N GLY A 192 -18.37 -14.70 12.61
CA GLY A 192 -18.78 -15.96 11.97
C GLY A 192 -17.68 -16.47 11.05
N THR A 193 -18.03 -17.37 10.14
CA THR A 193 -17.06 -17.92 9.18
C THR A 193 -17.58 -17.79 7.76
N ASN A 194 -16.69 -17.39 6.86
CA ASN A 194 -16.92 -17.43 5.41
C ASN A 194 -16.30 -18.68 4.76
N ASP A 195 -15.85 -19.65 5.57
CA ASP A 195 -15.41 -20.92 5.03
C ASP A 195 -16.63 -21.71 4.51
N PRO A 196 -16.72 -21.99 3.19
CA PRO A 196 -17.86 -22.66 2.58
C PRO A 196 -18.08 -24.09 3.09
N ALA A 197 -17.11 -24.71 3.77
CA ALA A 197 -17.30 -26.01 4.40
C ALA A 197 -18.24 -25.97 5.62
N PHE A 198 -18.55 -24.77 6.12
CA PHE A 198 -19.42 -24.53 7.26
C PHE A 198 -20.65 -23.70 6.90
N ASP A 199 -21.01 -23.61 5.62
CA ASP A 199 -22.20 -22.88 5.16
C ASP A 199 -23.45 -23.25 5.98
N GLY A 200 -24.11 -22.25 6.57
CA GLY A 200 -25.24 -22.41 7.49
C GLY A 200 -24.91 -22.65 8.97
N ALA A 201 -23.63 -22.73 9.36
CA ALA A 201 -23.22 -22.80 10.77
C ALA A 201 -23.22 -21.42 11.42
N PHE A 202 -24.41 -20.96 11.83
CA PHE A 202 -24.52 -19.74 12.64
C PHE A 202 -23.91 -19.92 14.03
N TYR A 203 -23.45 -18.80 14.59
CA TYR A 203 -22.87 -18.64 15.92
C TYR A 203 -23.51 -19.56 16.96
N HIS A 204 -22.70 -20.44 17.55
CA HIS A 204 -22.96 -20.89 18.90
C HIS A 204 -22.14 -20.00 19.82
N HIS A 205 -22.80 -19.01 20.43
CA HIS A 205 -22.18 -18.23 21.49
C HIS A 205 -21.93 -19.20 22.66
N ASP A 206 -20.68 -19.60 22.83
CA ASP A 206 -20.26 -20.31 24.04
C ASP A 206 -20.18 -19.27 25.17
N ALA A 207 -21.11 -19.34 26.12
CA ALA A 207 -21.16 -18.43 27.26
C ALA A 207 -19.93 -18.57 28.19
N THR A 208 -19.06 -19.55 27.97
CA THR A 208 -17.81 -19.73 28.72
C THR A 208 -16.62 -18.95 28.14
N ILE A 209 -16.75 -18.44 26.91
CA ILE A 209 -15.72 -17.65 26.23
C ILE A 209 -16.02 -16.17 26.45
N THR A 210 -15.28 -15.53 27.36
CA THR A 210 -15.44 -14.10 27.69
C THR A 210 -14.65 -13.18 26.76
N ASN A 211 -13.62 -13.70 26.07
CA ASN A 211 -12.85 -12.90 25.12
C ASN A 211 -13.47 -12.99 23.72
N THR A 212 -13.96 -11.86 23.22
CA THR A 212 -14.56 -11.68 21.88
C THR A 212 -13.59 -11.97 20.73
N HIS A 213 -12.27 -11.96 20.96
CA HIS A 213 -11.23 -12.32 20.00
C HIS A 213 -10.71 -13.77 20.16
N ASP A 214 -11.31 -14.61 21.03
CA ASP A 214 -10.99 -16.04 21.03
C ASP A 214 -11.64 -16.76 19.84
N LEU A 215 -10.84 -16.99 18.80
CA LEU A 215 -11.26 -17.63 17.55
C LEU A 215 -11.71 -19.09 17.72
N ASN A 216 -11.44 -19.73 18.87
CA ASN A 216 -11.91 -21.09 19.11
C ASN A 216 -13.45 -21.19 19.16
N LYS A 217 -14.16 -20.06 19.32
CA LYS A 217 -15.63 -20.01 19.18
C LYS A 217 -16.11 -20.24 17.74
N HIS A 218 -15.23 -20.10 16.75
CA HIS A 218 -15.53 -20.31 15.34
C HIS A 218 -15.05 -21.69 14.88
N PRO A 219 -15.80 -22.36 13.98
CA PRO A 219 -15.33 -23.59 13.38
C PRO A 219 -14.06 -23.33 12.55
N SER A 220 -13.16 -24.32 12.53
CA SER A 220 -11.93 -24.30 11.74
C SER A 220 -11.67 -25.66 11.11
N ARG A 221 -10.79 -25.69 10.11
CA ARG A 221 -10.34 -26.94 9.47
C ARG A 221 -8.82 -27.06 9.54
N PRO A 222 -8.28 -28.28 9.46
CA PRO A 222 -6.84 -28.47 9.30
C PRO A 222 -6.30 -27.65 8.12
N ALA A 223 -5.20 -26.93 8.33
CA ALA A 223 -4.69 -25.95 7.38
C ALA A 223 -4.44 -26.57 5.98
N PRO A 224 -3.80 -27.75 5.85
CA PRO A 224 -3.61 -28.36 4.53
C PRO A 224 -4.90 -28.78 3.84
N VAL A 225 -5.97 -29.07 4.60
CA VAL A 225 -7.29 -29.41 4.03
C VAL A 225 -7.93 -28.16 3.46
N PHE A 226 -7.96 -27.07 4.22
CA PHE A 226 -8.51 -25.79 3.79
C PHE A 226 -7.79 -25.25 2.53
N LEU A 227 -6.46 -25.19 2.56
CA LEU A 227 -5.68 -24.62 1.46
C LEU A 227 -5.81 -25.42 0.16
N ARG A 228 -5.75 -26.76 0.24
CA ARG A 228 -5.94 -27.63 -0.95
C ARG A 228 -7.34 -27.51 -1.52
N ASP A 229 -8.36 -27.35 -0.67
CA ASP A 229 -9.74 -27.11 -1.11
C ASP A 229 -9.84 -25.78 -1.88
N MET A 230 -9.30 -24.68 -1.34
CA MET A 230 -9.29 -23.39 -2.03
C MET A 230 -8.54 -23.43 -3.36
N ILE A 231 -7.32 -23.97 -3.37
CA ILE A 231 -6.51 -24.18 -4.59
C ILE A 231 -7.28 -24.99 -5.61
N SER A 232 -7.93 -26.09 -5.18
CA SER A 232 -8.73 -26.93 -6.06
C SER A 232 -9.89 -26.14 -6.68
N LYS A 233 -10.60 -25.31 -5.91
CA LYS A 233 -11.73 -24.52 -6.41
C LYS A 233 -11.31 -23.51 -7.49
N PHE A 234 -10.16 -22.85 -7.32
CA PHE A 234 -9.62 -21.98 -8.38
C PHE A 234 -9.17 -22.79 -9.60
N ARG A 235 -8.47 -23.91 -9.39
CA ARG A 235 -7.97 -24.77 -10.47
C ARG A 235 -9.11 -25.36 -11.31
N THR A 236 -10.24 -25.72 -10.69
CA THR A 236 -11.44 -26.23 -11.39
C THR A 236 -12.36 -25.12 -11.92
N LEU A 237 -11.98 -23.85 -11.75
CA LEU A 237 -12.80 -22.67 -12.07
C LEU A 237 -14.16 -22.66 -11.35
N THR A 238 -14.25 -23.35 -10.21
CA THR A 238 -15.36 -23.14 -9.27
C THR A 238 -15.30 -21.70 -8.79
N TYR A 239 -14.09 -21.22 -8.48
CA TYR A 239 -13.81 -19.83 -8.11
C TYR A 239 -12.97 -19.15 -9.18
N ILE A 240 -13.31 -17.88 -9.46
CA ILE A 240 -12.50 -16.98 -10.28
C ILE A 240 -11.92 -15.90 -9.35
N PRO A 241 -10.60 -15.64 -9.38
CA PRO A 241 -9.98 -14.64 -8.52
C PRO A 241 -10.60 -13.25 -8.69
N GLY A 242 -10.59 -12.47 -7.62
CA GLY A 242 -11.13 -11.11 -7.59
C GLY A 242 -12.63 -11.04 -7.33
N GLY A 243 -13.19 -11.93 -6.49
CA GLY A 243 -14.56 -11.77 -5.96
C GLY A 243 -15.66 -12.58 -6.63
N LEU A 244 -15.31 -13.54 -7.48
CA LEU A 244 -16.28 -14.31 -8.28
C LEU A 244 -16.30 -15.79 -7.83
N TYR A 245 -16.95 -16.06 -6.69
CA TYR A 245 -16.90 -17.38 -6.02
C TYR A 245 -18.08 -18.31 -6.27
N SER A 246 -19.22 -17.83 -6.77
CA SER A 246 -20.26 -18.74 -7.22
C SER A 246 -21.22 -18.08 -8.19
N ARG A 247 -22.06 -18.91 -8.80
CA ARG A 247 -23.18 -18.49 -9.64
C ARG A 247 -24.27 -17.72 -8.87
N GLU A 248 -24.26 -17.87 -7.55
CA GLU A 248 -25.27 -17.35 -6.61
C GLU A 248 -24.63 -16.43 -5.56
N SER A 249 -23.35 -16.07 -5.72
CA SER A 249 -22.57 -15.33 -4.71
C SER A 249 -22.89 -13.84 -4.75
N TYR A 250 -24.18 -13.50 -4.69
CA TYR A 250 -24.77 -12.33 -4.05
C TYR A 250 -26.21 -12.70 -3.72
N GLY A 251 -26.33 -13.46 -2.64
CA GLY A 251 -27.58 -13.86 -2.02
C GLY A 251 -27.48 -13.67 -0.52
N LEU A 252 -27.01 -12.50 -0.06
CA LEU A 252 -27.68 -11.97 1.12
C LEU A 252 -29.15 -11.82 0.69
N PRO A 253 -30.15 -12.25 1.48
CA PRO A 253 -31.51 -11.77 1.25
C PRO A 253 -31.38 -10.26 1.14
N ALA A 254 -32.14 -9.62 0.25
CA ALA A 254 -32.35 -8.19 0.35
C ALA A 254 -32.54 -7.91 1.84
N GLY A 255 -31.56 -7.22 2.45
CA GLY A 255 -31.71 -6.78 3.82
C GLY A 255 -33.05 -6.10 3.87
N ASP A 256 -33.84 -6.46 4.88
CA ASP A 256 -35.15 -5.88 5.10
C ASP A 256 -35.14 -4.41 4.72
N ASP A 257 -36.15 -4.01 3.96
CA ASP A 257 -36.43 -2.65 3.56
C ASP A 257 -36.34 -1.71 4.77
N ASP A 258 -35.15 -1.21 5.09
CA ASP A 258 -34.98 -0.08 5.98
C ASP A 258 -35.32 1.15 5.13
N ASP A 259 -36.49 1.71 5.45
CA ASP A 259 -37.28 2.75 4.76
C ASP A 259 -36.58 4.12 4.53
N ASP A 260 -35.25 4.20 4.52
CA ASP A 260 -34.48 5.45 4.35
C ASP A 260 -33.74 5.53 2.99
N TYR A 261 -34.29 4.91 1.94
CA TYR A 261 -33.82 5.12 0.57
C TYR A 261 -34.27 6.50 0.05
N ASP A 262 -33.39 7.50 0.10
CA ASP A 262 -33.55 8.78 -0.61
C ASP A 262 -33.07 8.61 -2.07
N PRO A 263 -33.97 8.54 -3.06
CA PRO A 263 -33.62 8.32 -4.46
C PRO A 263 -32.90 9.52 -5.11
N ASP A 264 -32.80 10.66 -4.43
CA ASP A 264 -32.24 11.90 -4.98
C ASP A 264 -30.82 12.25 -4.45
N ASP A 265 -30.17 11.38 -3.66
CA ASP A 265 -28.77 11.59 -3.25
C ASP A 265 -27.76 11.06 -4.30
N PRO A 266 -27.07 11.94 -5.06
CA PRO A 266 -26.11 11.54 -6.08
C PRO A 266 -24.82 10.90 -5.52
N MET A 267 -24.60 10.91 -4.20
CA MET A 267 -23.49 10.19 -3.55
C MET A 267 -23.81 8.71 -3.26
N ASN A 268 -25.08 8.30 -3.36
CA ASN A 268 -25.53 6.92 -3.12
C ASN A 268 -25.74 6.11 -4.40
N ALA A 269 -25.22 6.61 -5.53
CA ALA A 269 -25.07 5.82 -6.75
C ALA A 269 -23.98 4.76 -6.56
N SER A 270 -24.31 3.72 -5.81
CA SER A 270 -23.56 2.46 -5.80
C SER A 270 -23.40 2.02 -7.26
N PRO A 271 -22.21 1.58 -7.71
CA PRO A 271 -22.08 1.00 -9.04
C PRO A 271 -22.97 -0.24 -9.04
N SER A 272 -24.15 -0.11 -9.62
CA SER A 272 -25.17 -1.14 -9.74
C SER A 272 -24.60 -2.35 -10.46
N SER A 273 -23.91 -3.24 -9.75
CA SER A 273 -23.73 -4.61 -10.20
C SER A 273 -24.88 -5.38 -9.61
N THR A 274 -25.92 -5.58 -10.41
CA THR A 274 -26.97 -6.53 -10.05
C THR A 274 -26.36 -7.92 -9.92
N SER A 275 -26.97 -8.83 -9.14
CA SER A 275 -26.52 -10.23 -9.07
C SER A 275 -26.41 -10.89 -10.46
N SER A 276 -27.21 -10.44 -11.43
CA SER A 276 -27.09 -10.82 -12.85
C SER A 276 -25.79 -10.38 -13.51
N ASP A 277 -25.27 -9.18 -13.23
CA ASP A 277 -24.03 -8.68 -13.85
C ASP A 277 -22.81 -9.48 -13.36
N ASN A 278 -22.76 -9.80 -12.08
CA ASN A 278 -21.69 -10.62 -11.51
C ASN A 278 -21.79 -12.08 -11.99
N GLN A 279 -23.00 -12.57 -12.21
CA GLN A 279 -23.23 -13.88 -12.81
C GLN A 279 -22.76 -13.95 -14.27
N ASP A 280 -23.03 -12.91 -15.05
CA ASP A 280 -22.58 -12.81 -16.44
C ASP A 280 -21.06 -12.71 -16.49
N ARG A 281 -20.43 -11.91 -15.62
CA ARG A 281 -18.96 -11.81 -15.49
C ARG A 281 -18.32 -13.15 -15.15
N TYR A 282 -18.85 -13.85 -14.14
CA TYR A 282 -18.38 -15.18 -13.77
C TYR A 282 -18.46 -16.17 -14.95
N THR A 283 -19.60 -16.19 -15.64
CA THR A 283 -19.82 -17.04 -16.83
C THR A 283 -18.85 -16.68 -17.96
N ASN A 284 -18.62 -15.38 -18.18
CA ASN A 284 -17.71 -14.88 -19.20
C ASN A 284 -16.25 -15.29 -18.91
N PHE A 285 -15.78 -15.16 -17.67
CA PHE A 285 -14.43 -15.57 -17.29
C PHE A 285 -14.23 -17.08 -17.40
N ILE A 286 -15.19 -17.90 -16.96
CA ILE A 286 -15.11 -19.36 -17.16
C ILE A 286 -14.97 -19.69 -18.64
N SER A 287 -15.80 -19.06 -19.49
CA SER A 287 -15.74 -19.26 -20.95
C SER A 287 -14.37 -18.84 -21.51
N LEU A 288 -13.84 -17.71 -21.05
CA LEU A 288 -12.52 -17.21 -21.44
C LEU A 288 -11.40 -18.20 -21.09
N TYR A 289 -11.32 -18.66 -19.84
CA TYR A 289 -10.30 -19.64 -19.41
C TYR A 289 -10.40 -20.94 -20.20
N ARG A 290 -11.62 -21.47 -20.38
CA ARG A 290 -11.84 -22.72 -21.14
C ARG A 290 -11.44 -22.56 -22.62
N LYS A 291 -11.81 -21.45 -23.25
CA LYS A 291 -11.43 -21.13 -24.62
C LYS A 291 -9.91 -21.03 -24.79
N CYS A 292 -9.21 -20.62 -23.73
CA CYS A 292 -7.76 -20.55 -23.71
C CYS A 292 -7.08 -21.84 -23.27
N GLY A 293 -7.82 -22.95 -23.03
CA GLY A 293 -7.24 -24.26 -22.75
C GLY A 293 -6.94 -24.57 -21.27
N TRP A 294 -7.47 -23.77 -20.34
CA TRP A 294 -7.28 -24.01 -18.90
C TRP A 294 -7.85 -25.37 -18.45
N PRO A 295 -7.18 -26.12 -17.54
CA PRO A 295 -5.86 -25.83 -16.95
C PRO A 295 -4.66 -26.44 -17.70
N GLN A 296 -4.87 -27.47 -18.54
CA GLN A 296 -3.79 -28.35 -19.03
C GLN A 296 -3.07 -27.87 -20.29
N ALA A 297 -3.72 -27.02 -21.09
CA ALA A 297 -3.17 -26.48 -22.34
C ALA A 297 -3.41 -24.98 -22.39
N PHE A 298 -3.23 -24.30 -21.25
CA PHE A 298 -3.53 -22.89 -21.15
C PHE A 298 -2.60 -22.08 -22.06
N ASN A 299 -3.17 -21.15 -22.82
CA ASN A 299 -2.45 -20.16 -23.61
C ASN A 299 -2.65 -18.77 -22.96
N PRO A 300 -1.72 -18.33 -22.10
CA PRO A 300 -1.81 -17.05 -21.41
C PRO A 300 -1.78 -15.85 -22.38
N LEU A 301 -1.09 -15.97 -23.52
CA LEU A 301 -1.03 -14.90 -24.53
C LEU A 301 -2.37 -14.72 -25.24
N LEU A 302 -3.08 -15.83 -25.50
CA LEU A 302 -4.43 -15.80 -26.03
C LEU A 302 -5.41 -15.24 -24.99
N PHE A 303 -5.25 -15.63 -23.72
CA PHE A 303 -6.07 -15.09 -22.62
C PHE A 303 -5.96 -13.58 -22.53
N ASP A 304 -4.73 -13.04 -22.45
CA ASP A 304 -4.49 -11.60 -22.34
C ASP A 304 -5.08 -10.84 -23.55
N ARG A 305 -4.93 -11.39 -24.76
CA ARG A 305 -5.48 -10.82 -26.00
C ARG A 305 -7.01 -10.81 -26.01
N LEU A 306 -7.65 -11.92 -25.62
CA LEU A 306 -9.11 -12.02 -25.60
C LEU A 306 -9.73 -11.18 -24.47
N ARG A 307 -9.06 -11.10 -23.31
CA ARG A 307 -9.49 -10.27 -22.19
C ARG A 307 -9.48 -8.78 -22.57
N SER A 308 -8.34 -8.30 -23.08
CA SER A 308 -8.17 -6.90 -23.48
C SER A 308 -9.13 -6.46 -24.59
N THR A 309 -9.50 -7.36 -25.49
CA THR A 309 -10.45 -7.07 -26.58
C THR A 309 -11.92 -7.31 -26.23
N GLY A 310 -12.22 -7.97 -25.10
CA GLY A 310 -13.59 -8.30 -24.68
C GLY A 310 -14.36 -7.17 -23.98
N GLY A 311 -13.73 -6.01 -23.75
CA GLY A 311 -14.39 -4.81 -23.22
C GLY A 311 -15.06 -5.03 -21.85
N LYS A 312 -16.31 -4.56 -21.69
CA LYS A 312 -17.07 -4.60 -20.43
C LYS A 312 -17.30 -6.02 -19.88
N ALA A 313 -17.19 -7.06 -20.72
CA ALA A 313 -17.33 -8.44 -20.27
C ALA A 313 -16.25 -8.87 -19.27
N TYR A 314 -15.06 -8.24 -19.35
CA TYR A 314 -13.90 -8.58 -18.53
C TYR A 314 -13.30 -7.40 -17.75
N SER A 315 -13.86 -6.19 -17.92
CA SER A 315 -13.44 -5.01 -17.19
C SER A 315 -14.69 -4.23 -16.71
N PRO A 316 -15.02 -4.30 -15.41
CA PRO A 316 -16.21 -3.67 -14.86
C PRO A 316 -16.10 -2.14 -14.89
N TRP A 317 -14.87 -1.61 -14.84
CA TRP A 317 -14.53 -0.19 -14.88
C TRP A 317 -14.27 0.34 -16.30
N ALA A 318 -14.49 -0.45 -17.35
CA ALA A 318 -14.32 -0.03 -18.74
C ALA A 318 -15.36 1.02 -19.21
N SER A 319 -16.16 1.60 -18.32
CA SER A 319 -16.93 2.82 -18.63
C SER A 319 -16.01 4.04 -18.56
N SER A 320 -15.60 4.52 -19.73
CA SER A 320 -15.04 5.84 -20.02
C SER A 320 -13.87 6.33 -19.14
N SER A 321 -12.70 6.40 -19.77
CA SER A 321 -11.69 7.46 -19.58
C SER A 321 -10.75 7.45 -18.36
N ARG A 322 -10.43 6.31 -17.73
CA ARG A 322 -9.29 6.27 -16.79
C ARG A 322 -8.08 5.42 -17.22
N ASP A 323 -8.27 4.43 -18.08
CA ASP A 323 -7.19 3.54 -18.57
C ASP A 323 -6.99 3.60 -20.09
N ASP A 324 -7.45 4.66 -20.76
CA ASP A 324 -6.96 4.90 -22.11
C ASP A 324 -5.47 5.18 -22.01
N ALA A 325 -4.64 4.34 -22.66
CA ALA A 325 -3.23 4.63 -22.86
C ALA A 325 -3.14 6.12 -23.23
N PRO A 326 -2.27 6.90 -22.56
CA PRO A 326 -2.23 8.34 -22.73
C PRO A 326 -2.23 8.62 -24.23
N SER A 327 -3.13 9.49 -24.67
CA SER A 327 -3.24 9.82 -26.09
C SER A 327 -1.85 10.12 -26.66
N ALA A 328 -1.63 9.90 -27.95
CA ALA A 328 -0.32 10.19 -28.55
C ALA A 328 0.18 11.61 -28.19
N LYS A 329 -0.75 12.56 -28.01
CA LYS A 329 -0.47 13.91 -27.48
C LYS A 329 0.09 13.89 -26.05
N LYS A 330 -0.60 13.20 -25.13
CA LYS A 330 -0.18 13.09 -23.72
C LYS A 330 1.13 12.35 -23.54
N GLN A 331 1.39 11.32 -24.36
CA GLN A 331 2.70 10.67 -24.38
C GLN A 331 3.81 11.62 -24.82
N ALA A 332 3.54 12.47 -25.81
CA ALA A 332 4.54 13.39 -26.36
C ALA A 332 5.00 14.46 -25.35
N TYR A 333 4.10 14.97 -24.49
CA TYR A 333 4.46 15.96 -23.47
C TYR A 333 4.71 15.36 -22.07
N LYS A 334 4.60 14.03 -21.88
CA LYS A 334 4.85 13.36 -20.59
C LYS A 334 6.15 13.79 -19.90
N PRO A 335 7.30 13.97 -20.60
CA PRO A 335 8.51 14.44 -19.92
C PRO A 335 8.37 15.82 -19.25
N LEU A 336 7.48 16.69 -19.75
CA LEU A 336 7.17 17.98 -19.12
C LEU A 336 6.36 17.79 -17.83
N ASP A 337 5.36 16.90 -17.86
CA ASP A 337 4.60 16.52 -16.66
C ASP A 337 5.51 15.91 -15.58
N ASP A 338 6.42 15.04 -15.99
CA ASP A 338 7.39 14.41 -15.08
C ASP A 338 8.29 15.47 -14.42
N LEU A 339 8.79 16.43 -15.21
CA LEU A 339 9.57 17.55 -14.66
C LEU A 339 8.72 18.41 -13.72
N TYR A 340 7.46 18.70 -14.05
CA TYR A 340 6.56 19.45 -13.17
C TYR A 340 6.36 18.78 -11.82
N MET A 341 6.17 17.46 -11.80
CA MET A 341 6.04 16.74 -10.53
C MET A 341 7.29 16.90 -9.65
N LEU A 342 8.48 16.95 -10.26
CA LEU A 342 9.72 17.26 -9.53
C LEU A 342 9.75 18.70 -8.99
N LEU A 343 9.20 19.68 -9.73
CA LEU A 343 9.04 21.05 -9.22
C LEU A 343 8.08 21.09 -8.02
N VAL A 344 6.97 20.36 -8.09
CA VAL A 344 6.00 20.24 -6.98
C VAL A 344 6.64 19.60 -5.75
N GLU A 345 7.37 18.50 -5.93
CA GLU A 345 8.11 17.83 -4.85
C GLU A 345 9.11 18.78 -4.19
N ALA A 346 9.89 19.55 -4.98
CA ALA A 346 10.80 20.56 -4.45
C ALA A 346 10.05 21.65 -3.65
N SER A 347 8.89 22.10 -4.14
CA SER A 347 8.04 23.08 -3.46
C SER A 347 7.49 22.57 -2.14
N GLN A 348 6.94 21.35 -2.13
CA GLN A 348 6.45 20.70 -0.92
C GLN A 348 7.56 20.55 0.11
N ARG A 349 8.78 20.18 -0.31
CA ARG A 349 9.93 20.07 0.59
C ARG A 349 10.27 21.40 1.26
N VAL A 350 10.31 22.50 0.50
CA VAL A 350 10.53 23.84 1.07
C VAL A 350 9.41 24.19 2.05
N GLN A 351 8.16 23.89 1.71
CA GLN A 351 7.01 24.12 2.60
C GLN A 351 7.11 23.30 3.90
N THR A 352 7.50 22.02 3.83
CA THR A 352 7.76 21.19 5.02
C THR A 352 8.89 21.78 5.86
N ARG A 353 9.98 22.31 5.26
CA ARG A 353 11.04 23.02 6.01
C ARG A 353 10.49 24.23 6.75
N ILE A 354 9.60 24.99 6.12
CA ILE A 354 8.92 26.12 6.76
C ILE A 354 8.08 25.66 7.95
N HIS A 355 7.26 24.62 7.78
CA HIS A 355 6.45 24.05 8.85
C HIS A 355 7.28 23.53 10.02
N LEU A 356 8.38 22.81 9.73
CA LEU A 356 9.32 22.34 10.74
C LEU A 356 9.90 23.49 11.55
N VAL A 357 10.42 24.52 10.87
CA VAL A 357 11.01 25.68 11.53
C VAL A 357 9.97 26.44 12.36
N ASP A 358 8.73 26.57 11.88
CA ASP A 358 7.61 27.17 12.63
C ASP A 358 7.31 26.37 13.91
N ALA A 359 7.23 25.03 13.82
CA ALA A 359 7.00 24.18 14.99
C ALA A 359 8.14 24.26 16.00
N GLN A 360 9.38 24.22 15.54
CA GLN A 360 10.57 24.35 16.40
C GLN A 360 10.61 25.72 17.08
N TRP A 361 10.24 26.79 16.37
CA TRP A 361 10.14 28.13 16.95
C TRP A 361 9.07 28.16 18.05
N ARG A 362 7.87 27.62 17.78
CA ARG A 362 6.77 27.57 18.76
C ARG A 362 7.15 26.78 20.01
N LEU A 363 7.84 25.66 19.83
CA LEU A 363 8.33 24.84 20.94
C LEU A 363 9.32 25.63 21.79
N LYS A 364 10.32 26.28 21.18
CA LYS A 364 11.29 27.12 21.90
C LYS A 364 10.64 28.31 22.62
N TRP A 365 9.72 29.00 21.95
CA TRP A 365 9.01 30.16 22.51
C TRP A 365 8.09 29.77 23.68
N LYS A 366 7.41 28.62 23.58
CA LYS A 366 6.57 28.14 24.68
C LYS A 366 7.37 27.67 25.87
N VAL A 367 8.48 26.96 25.67
CA VAL A 367 9.42 26.61 26.76
C VAL A 367 9.87 27.87 27.50
N TRP A 368 10.14 28.97 26.78
CA TRP A 368 10.44 30.27 27.36
C TRP A 368 9.28 30.83 28.20
N LEU A 369 8.03 30.85 27.67
CA LEU A 369 6.84 31.30 28.42
C LEU A 369 6.54 30.45 29.68
N THR A 370 6.70 29.13 29.62
CA THR A 370 6.45 28.23 30.76
C THR A 370 7.52 28.30 31.85
N SER A 371 8.71 28.83 31.53
CA SER A 371 9.79 29.05 32.51
C SER A 371 9.55 30.26 33.42
N TRP A 372 8.41 30.94 33.24
CA TRP A 372 8.05 32.16 33.95
C TRP A 372 7.27 31.87 35.25
N PRO A 373 7.66 32.44 36.42
CA PRO A 373 6.99 32.15 37.67
C PRO A 373 5.65 32.92 37.76
N GLY A 374 4.52 32.21 37.73
CA GLY A 374 3.21 32.76 38.08
C GLY A 374 2.01 32.47 37.15
N GLY A 375 2.15 31.65 36.10
CA GLY A 375 1.06 31.37 35.16
C GLY A 375 0.27 30.09 35.46
N ASP A 376 -1.03 30.21 35.76
CA ASP A 376 -1.99 29.11 35.99
C ASP A 376 -2.43 28.39 34.68
N ARG A 377 -1.60 28.41 33.62
CA ARG A 377 -1.89 27.88 32.26
C ARG A 377 -1.20 26.54 31.93
N ALA A 378 -0.51 25.93 32.88
CA ALA A 378 0.40 24.81 32.67
C ALA A 378 -0.20 23.61 31.90
N ALA A 379 -1.48 23.26 32.10
CA ALA A 379 -2.09 22.07 31.49
C ALA A 379 -2.45 22.22 30.00
N GLN A 380 -2.95 23.39 29.57
CA GLN A 380 -3.25 23.65 28.16
C GLN A 380 -1.97 23.84 27.34
N ASP A 381 -0.91 24.35 27.98
CA ASP A 381 0.40 24.54 27.36
C ASP A 381 1.17 23.22 27.18
N GLU A 382 0.96 22.22 28.04
CA GLU A 382 1.58 20.90 27.92
C GLU A 382 1.02 20.08 26.75
N TRP A 383 -0.30 20.14 26.51
CA TRP A 383 -0.93 19.48 25.36
C TRP A 383 -0.45 20.06 24.02
N GLU A 384 -0.45 21.39 23.88
CA GLU A 384 0.06 22.03 22.65
C GLU A 384 1.56 21.80 22.47
N ALA A 385 2.36 21.76 23.54
CA ALA A 385 3.77 21.42 23.45
C ALA A 385 4.00 19.95 23.03
N ARG A 386 3.13 19.03 23.47
CA ARG A 386 3.14 17.63 23.02
C ARG A 386 2.76 17.51 21.54
N ASP A 387 1.71 18.19 21.11
CA ASP A 387 1.31 18.26 19.70
C ASP A 387 2.44 18.83 18.82
N MET A 388 3.06 19.93 19.24
CA MET A 388 4.20 20.52 18.51
C MET A 388 5.42 19.61 18.49
N ARG A 389 5.72 18.87 19.57
CA ARG A 389 6.79 17.86 19.55
C ARG A 389 6.49 16.75 18.54
N GLY A 390 5.26 16.25 18.50
CA GLY A 390 4.82 15.28 17.51
C GLY A 390 4.96 15.81 16.07
N LYS A 391 4.59 17.07 15.82
CA LYS A 391 4.77 17.73 14.53
C LYS A 391 6.24 17.95 14.16
N VAL A 392 7.09 18.34 15.10
CA VAL A 392 8.55 18.45 14.87
C VAL A 392 9.12 17.09 14.54
N GLU A 393 8.75 16.03 15.26
CA GLU A 393 9.19 14.66 15.00
C GLU A 393 8.75 14.19 13.61
N MET A 394 7.46 14.34 13.28
CA MET A 394 6.89 14.03 11.98
C MET A 394 7.59 14.79 10.84
N TRP A 395 7.64 16.13 10.89
CA TRP A 395 8.26 16.93 9.83
C TRP A 395 9.79 16.82 9.77
N SER A 396 10.46 16.54 10.89
CA SER A 396 11.90 16.22 10.86
C SER A 396 12.14 14.88 10.17
N SER A 397 11.28 13.89 10.42
CA SER A 397 11.33 12.60 9.73
C SER A 397 11.05 12.73 8.22
N GLU A 398 10.26 13.72 7.80
CA GLU A 398 10.04 14.04 6.39
C GLU A 398 11.23 14.76 5.73
N LEU A 399 12.19 15.33 6.49
CA LEU A 399 13.23 16.23 5.96
C LEU A 399 14.67 15.68 5.91
N VAL A 400 15.18 14.90 6.88
CA VAL A 400 16.47 14.13 6.82
C VAL A 400 16.57 13.08 7.96
N PRO A 401 17.06 11.83 7.71
CA PRO A 401 17.01 11.05 6.48
C PRO A 401 16.22 9.75 6.64
N GLU A 402 15.63 9.38 5.52
CA GLU A 402 15.22 8.03 5.11
C GLU A 402 16.32 6.96 5.29
N THR A 403 17.22 6.90 6.26
CA THR A 403 18.25 5.82 6.26
C THR A 403 17.63 4.42 6.39
N GLU A 404 16.51 4.29 7.10
CA GLU A 404 15.76 3.03 7.17
C GLU A 404 14.76 2.88 6.01
N ARG A 405 13.99 3.93 5.66
CA ARG A 405 13.11 3.93 4.46
C ARG A 405 13.84 3.75 3.15
N TRP A 406 15.04 4.31 3.03
CA TRP A 406 15.95 4.11 1.91
C TRP A 406 16.44 2.68 1.88
N GLY A 407 16.76 2.10 3.04
CA GLY A 407 17.08 0.67 3.14
C GLY A 407 15.93 -0.19 2.62
N ASP A 408 14.69 0.12 3.01
CA ASP A 408 13.49 -0.58 2.55
C ASP A 408 13.20 -0.37 1.06
N GLU A 409 13.32 0.86 0.57
CA GLU A 409 13.13 1.19 -0.85
C GLU A 409 14.22 0.57 -1.72
N GLN A 410 15.49 0.68 -1.31
CA GLN A 410 16.62 -0.04 -1.92
C GLN A 410 16.38 -1.53 -1.87
N GLY A 411 15.80 -2.03 -0.78
CA GLY A 411 15.47 -3.42 -0.63
C GLY A 411 14.41 -3.86 -1.66
N LYS A 412 13.33 -3.10 -1.78
CA LYS A 412 12.26 -3.34 -2.77
C LYS A 412 12.80 -3.28 -4.21
N LEU A 413 13.63 -2.27 -4.51
CA LEU A 413 14.27 -2.13 -5.82
C LEU A 413 15.25 -3.27 -6.11
N GLY A 414 16.01 -3.72 -5.11
CA GLY A 414 16.91 -4.86 -5.21
C GLY A 414 16.17 -6.18 -5.45
N ALA A 415 15.04 -6.38 -4.77
CA ALA A 415 14.16 -7.53 -5.00
C ALA A 415 13.53 -7.49 -6.41
N GLU A 416 13.07 -6.33 -6.87
CA GLU A 416 12.55 -6.17 -8.23
C GLU A 416 13.66 -6.42 -9.27
N LEU A 417 14.87 -5.93 -9.03
CA LEU A 417 16.03 -6.16 -9.89
C LEU A 417 16.37 -7.65 -9.99
N GLU A 418 16.45 -8.35 -8.86
CA GLU A 418 16.69 -9.80 -8.85
C GLU A 418 15.59 -10.56 -9.60
N PHE A 419 14.32 -10.16 -9.42
CA PHE A 419 13.22 -10.71 -10.19
C PHE A 419 13.45 -10.54 -11.70
N TRP A 420 13.77 -9.33 -12.18
CA TRP A 420 13.95 -9.10 -13.62
C TRP A 420 15.18 -9.81 -14.20
N VAL A 421 16.25 -9.94 -13.41
CA VAL A 421 17.43 -10.74 -13.78
C VAL A 421 17.05 -12.22 -13.93
N GLN A 422 16.29 -12.77 -12.99
CA GLN A 422 15.79 -14.14 -13.07
C GLN A 422 14.79 -14.31 -14.22
N GLU A 423 13.86 -13.38 -14.38
CA GLU A 423 12.86 -13.34 -15.46
C GLU A 423 13.54 -13.44 -16.83
N ARG A 424 14.58 -12.64 -17.06
CA ARG A 424 15.33 -12.65 -18.31
C ARG A 424 15.90 -14.04 -18.60
N ALA A 425 16.52 -14.69 -17.61
CA ALA A 425 17.07 -16.04 -17.76
C ALA A 425 15.98 -17.09 -18.01
N GLU A 426 14.86 -17.00 -17.29
CA GLU A 426 13.74 -17.94 -17.44
C GLU A 426 13.00 -17.81 -18.77
N VAL A 427 12.79 -16.57 -19.25
CA VAL A 427 12.24 -16.30 -20.60
C VAL A 427 13.22 -16.78 -21.67
N GLU A 428 14.52 -16.57 -21.49
CA GLU A 428 15.52 -17.00 -22.46
C GLU A 428 15.51 -18.53 -22.62
N GLY A 429 15.47 -19.26 -21.50
CA GLY A 429 15.50 -20.72 -21.46
C GLY A 429 14.13 -21.42 -21.54
N ARG A 430 13.02 -20.67 -21.50
CA ARG A 430 11.66 -21.20 -21.24
C ARG A 430 11.66 -22.15 -20.03
N THR A 431 12.26 -21.71 -18.94
CA THR A 431 12.39 -22.46 -17.69
C THR A 431 11.54 -21.85 -16.58
N GLY A 432 11.59 -22.44 -15.38
CA GLY A 432 10.89 -21.91 -14.20
C GLY A 432 9.39 -21.80 -14.45
N ARG A 433 8.84 -20.59 -14.30
CA ARG A 433 7.40 -20.32 -14.49
C ARG A 433 6.90 -20.48 -15.93
N TYR A 434 7.80 -20.49 -16.90
CA TYR A 434 7.47 -20.68 -18.31
C TYR A 434 7.56 -22.13 -18.79
N ALA A 435 8.03 -23.03 -17.91
CA ALA A 435 8.09 -24.46 -18.16
C ALA A 435 6.85 -25.23 -17.68
N THR A 436 5.88 -24.55 -17.04
CA THR A 436 4.69 -25.17 -16.47
C THR A 436 3.66 -25.51 -17.55
N ASP A 437 2.75 -26.43 -17.21
CA ASP A 437 1.59 -26.77 -18.05
C ASP A 437 0.69 -25.54 -18.34
N ALA A 438 0.76 -24.49 -17.51
CA ALA A 438 0.05 -23.24 -17.73
C ALA A 438 0.53 -22.49 -18.98
N TRP A 439 1.71 -22.82 -19.53
CA TRP A 439 2.21 -22.31 -20.81
C TRP A 439 2.17 -23.35 -21.93
N GLY A 440 1.53 -24.50 -21.68
CA GLY A 440 1.46 -25.63 -22.61
C GLY A 440 0.70 -25.33 -23.90
N GLY A 441 -0.20 -24.34 -23.89
CA GLY A 441 -0.95 -23.90 -25.07
C GLY A 441 -0.22 -22.91 -25.97
N VAL A 442 0.96 -22.42 -25.58
CA VAL A 442 1.73 -21.42 -26.35
C VAL A 442 2.63 -22.12 -27.38
N GLY A 443 2.32 -21.91 -28.66
CA GLY A 443 3.12 -22.41 -29.78
C GLY A 443 4.49 -21.73 -29.88
N SER A 444 5.45 -22.36 -30.55
CA SER A 444 6.83 -21.85 -30.67
C SER A 444 6.91 -20.45 -31.28
N GLU A 445 6.12 -20.16 -32.32
CA GLU A 445 6.13 -18.85 -32.97
C GLU A 445 5.56 -17.74 -32.06
N GLU A 446 4.46 -18.01 -31.34
CA GLU A 446 3.91 -17.07 -30.36
C GLU A 446 4.89 -16.85 -29.20
N TRP A 447 5.58 -17.91 -28.78
CA TRP A 447 6.63 -17.83 -27.77
C TRP A 447 7.81 -16.96 -28.22
N ASP A 448 8.28 -17.10 -29.45
CA ASP A 448 9.40 -16.31 -29.98
C ASP A 448 9.06 -14.81 -30.04
N GLY A 449 7.82 -14.48 -30.44
CA GLY A 449 7.31 -13.11 -30.40
C GLY A 449 7.25 -12.55 -28.97
N TYR A 450 6.67 -13.30 -28.04
CA TYR A 450 6.60 -12.91 -26.63
C TYR A 450 7.99 -12.77 -25.99
N LYS A 451 8.89 -13.73 -26.25
CA LYS A 451 10.27 -13.75 -25.77
C LYS A 451 11.00 -12.49 -26.19
N THR A 452 10.91 -12.11 -27.46
CA THR A 452 11.59 -10.89 -27.97
C THR A 452 11.14 -9.66 -27.20
N GLN A 453 9.82 -9.42 -27.12
CA GLN A 453 9.26 -8.27 -26.42
C GLN A 453 9.61 -8.27 -24.93
N ARG A 454 9.51 -9.44 -24.27
CA ARG A 454 9.74 -9.55 -22.82
C ARG A 454 11.22 -9.41 -22.47
N MET A 455 12.13 -9.87 -23.33
CA MET A 455 13.58 -9.68 -23.15
C MET A 455 13.96 -8.20 -23.24
N GLU A 456 13.43 -7.46 -24.23
CA GLU A 456 13.67 -6.02 -24.35
C GLU A 456 13.18 -5.27 -23.10
N MET A 457 11.98 -5.60 -22.63
CA MET A 457 11.42 -5.03 -21.40
C MET A 457 12.26 -5.36 -20.17
N ALA A 458 12.71 -6.61 -20.03
CA ALA A 458 13.55 -7.02 -18.92
C ALA A 458 14.90 -6.29 -18.93
N GLU A 459 15.52 -6.12 -20.10
CA GLU A 459 16.79 -5.38 -20.23
C GLU A 459 16.65 -3.90 -19.88
N GLU A 460 15.56 -3.26 -20.28
CA GLU A 460 15.25 -1.88 -19.89
C GLU A 460 15.02 -1.76 -18.38
N LYS A 461 14.24 -2.68 -17.80
CA LYS A 461 13.94 -2.72 -16.37
C LYS A 461 15.18 -2.96 -15.54
N ILE A 462 16.01 -3.94 -15.89
CA ILE A 462 17.30 -4.21 -15.23
C ILE A 462 18.18 -2.98 -15.26
N ARG A 463 18.34 -2.33 -16.43
CA ARG A 463 19.17 -1.13 -16.57
C ARG A 463 18.67 0.00 -15.68
N THR A 464 17.37 0.21 -15.64
CA THR A 464 16.74 1.25 -14.82
C THR A 464 16.94 0.96 -13.34
N LEU A 465 16.58 -0.24 -12.89
CA LEU A 465 16.66 -0.66 -11.48
C LEU A 465 18.10 -0.72 -10.97
N ASP A 466 19.06 -1.21 -11.76
CA ASP A 466 20.49 -1.19 -11.41
C ASP A 466 21.00 0.25 -11.23
N GLY A 467 20.52 1.20 -12.04
CA GLY A 467 20.78 2.62 -11.83
C GLY A 467 20.20 3.15 -10.51
N LEU A 468 18.95 2.81 -10.20
CA LEU A 468 18.30 3.22 -8.95
C LEU A 468 18.98 2.61 -7.71
N VAL A 469 19.37 1.33 -7.79
CA VAL A 469 19.98 0.60 -6.66
C VAL A 469 21.37 1.15 -6.32
N ARG A 470 22.09 1.70 -7.31
CA ARG A 470 23.43 2.28 -7.12
C ARG A 470 23.46 3.67 -6.50
N ASP A 471 22.32 4.35 -6.40
CA ASP A 471 22.26 5.64 -5.73
C ASP A 471 22.75 5.46 -4.26
N ASN A 472 23.71 6.27 -3.79
CA ASN A 472 24.28 6.11 -2.43
C ASN A 472 23.40 6.75 -1.33
N GLY A 473 22.30 7.38 -1.71
CA GLY A 473 21.35 7.99 -0.80
C GLY A 473 20.24 8.76 -1.51
N PRO A 474 19.21 9.17 -0.76
CA PRO A 474 18.05 9.85 -1.33
C PRO A 474 18.39 11.19 -1.98
N GLU A 475 19.38 11.92 -1.44
CA GLU A 475 19.84 13.17 -2.02
C GLU A 475 20.48 12.98 -3.40
N GLU A 476 21.30 11.94 -3.58
CA GLU A 476 21.90 11.62 -4.88
C GLU A 476 20.84 11.22 -5.90
N ARG A 477 19.88 10.36 -5.51
CA ARG A 477 18.74 9.98 -6.36
C ARG A 477 17.94 11.20 -6.79
N ARG A 478 17.70 12.12 -5.88
CA ARG A 478 16.93 13.34 -6.14
C ARG A 478 17.65 14.25 -7.14
N LEU A 479 18.95 14.45 -6.96
CA LEU A 479 19.77 15.21 -7.93
C LEU A 479 19.79 14.54 -9.30
N ARG A 480 19.91 13.21 -9.36
CA ARG A 480 19.86 12.46 -10.62
C ARG A 480 18.49 12.56 -11.29
N LYS A 481 17.38 12.34 -10.55
CA LYS A 481 16.00 12.51 -11.04
C LYS A 481 15.78 13.91 -11.61
N TRP A 482 16.25 14.94 -10.91
CA TRP A 482 16.19 16.32 -11.36
C TRP A 482 16.89 16.50 -12.71
N LYS A 483 18.15 16.05 -12.81
CA LYS A 483 18.94 16.16 -14.04
C LYS A 483 18.31 15.41 -15.21
N GLU A 484 17.96 14.14 -15.01
CA GLU A 484 17.32 13.32 -16.04
C GLU A 484 15.95 13.88 -16.46
N GLY A 485 15.17 14.41 -15.51
CA GLY A 485 13.91 15.08 -15.77
C GLY A 485 14.09 16.31 -16.68
N LYS A 486 15.06 17.18 -16.36
CA LYS A 486 15.44 18.33 -17.21
C LYS A 486 15.86 17.86 -18.60
N ASP A 487 16.75 16.88 -18.68
CA ASP A 487 17.29 16.40 -19.96
C ASP A 487 16.20 15.79 -20.86
N ARG A 488 15.25 15.02 -20.30
CA ARG A 488 14.12 14.50 -21.07
C ARG A 488 13.16 15.61 -21.50
N ALA A 489 12.86 16.56 -20.62
CA ALA A 489 11.96 17.68 -20.92
C ALA A 489 12.51 18.58 -22.04
N ARG A 490 13.85 18.73 -22.15
CA ARG A 490 14.51 19.46 -23.25
C ARG A 490 14.33 18.83 -24.63
N LEU A 491 14.07 17.52 -24.68
CA LEU A 491 13.91 16.79 -25.94
C LEU A 491 12.46 16.84 -26.47
N VAL A 492 11.54 17.43 -25.71
CA VAL A 492 10.13 17.57 -26.09
C VAL A 492 9.98 18.59 -27.22
N SER A 493 9.20 18.26 -28.24
CA SER A 493 8.96 19.14 -29.40
C SER A 493 8.10 20.35 -29.03
N GLU A 494 8.24 21.45 -29.77
CA GLU A 494 7.38 22.65 -29.60
C GLU A 494 5.88 22.33 -29.73
N GLU A 495 5.51 21.41 -30.63
CA GLU A 495 4.12 20.96 -30.77
C GLU A 495 3.59 20.29 -29.49
N ALA A 496 4.43 19.49 -28.82
CA ALA A 496 4.06 18.87 -27.55
C ALA A 496 4.01 19.90 -26.40
N TRP A 497 4.84 20.94 -26.42
CA TRP A 497 4.72 22.08 -25.51
C TRP A 497 3.37 22.81 -25.66
N GLU A 498 2.93 23.03 -26.91
CA GLU A 498 1.63 23.65 -27.19
C GLU A 498 0.48 22.77 -26.68
N TRP A 499 0.53 21.46 -26.91
CA TRP A 499 -0.48 20.53 -26.37
C TRP A 499 -0.53 20.55 -24.84
N CYS A 500 0.64 20.57 -24.18
CA CYS A 500 0.71 20.68 -22.73
C CYS A 500 0.04 21.97 -22.25
N ARG A 501 0.33 23.11 -22.89
CA ARG A 501 -0.29 24.40 -22.58
C ARG A 501 -1.81 24.40 -22.80
N GLU A 502 -2.29 23.89 -23.92
CA GLU A 502 -3.73 23.82 -24.22
C GLU A 502 -4.52 22.99 -23.19
N GLU A 503 -3.94 21.86 -22.74
CA GLU A 503 -4.59 21.02 -21.73
C GLU A 503 -4.55 21.65 -20.34
N ARG A 504 -3.47 22.37 -20.02
CA ARG A 504 -3.24 23.00 -18.71
C ARG A 504 -3.84 24.39 -18.58
N SER A 505 -4.18 25.07 -19.67
CA SER A 505 -4.82 26.40 -19.65
C SER A 505 -6.18 26.40 -18.92
N GLN A 506 -6.79 25.23 -18.75
CA GLN A 506 -8.02 25.05 -17.95
C GLN A 506 -7.76 25.12 -16.43
N TRP A 507 -6.53 24.88 -16.01
CA TRP A 507 -6.06 24.85 -14.62
C TRP A 507 -5.23 26.09 -14.24
N GLU A 508 -4.76 26.85 -15.24
CA GLU A 508 -4.15 28.17 -15.09
C GLU A 508 -5.18 29.20 -14.61
N LYS A 509 -5.43 29.25 -13.29
CA LYS A 509 -6.18 30.35 -12.67
C LYS A 509 -5.26 31.56 -12.45
N GLY A 510 -4.81 32.18 -13.54
CA GLY A 510 -3.99 33.40 -13.49
C GLY A 510 -4.13 34.24 -14.75
N GLY A 511 -4.31 35.56 -14.61
CA GLY A 511 -4.20 36.49 -15.74
C GLY A 511 -2.74 36.63 -16.22
N PRO A 512 -2.48 37.43 -17.27
CA PRO A 512 -1.15 37.60 -17.89
C PRO A 512 -0.02 38.14 -16.98
N ASP A 513 -0.30 38.42 -15.70
CA ASP A 513 0.63 38.91 -14.68
C ASP A 513 0.98 37.85 -13.59
N ALA A 514 0.61 36.57 -13.76
CA ALA A 514 0.78 35.56 -12.72
C ALA A 514 2.21 34.97 -12.67
N VAL A 515 2.95 35.22 -11.57
CA VAL A 515 4.30 34.66 -11.32
C VAL A 515 4.23 33.41 -10.44
N SER A 516 4.79 32.28 -10.88
CA SER A 516 4.68 31.02 -10.11
C SER A 516 5.83 30.00 -10.21
N ILE A 517 7.06 30.28 -9.80
CA ILE A 517 7.89 29.18 -9.22
C ILE A 517 7.29 28.84 -7.83
N LEU A 518 6.18 28.10 -7.97
CA LEU A 518 5.06 27.58 -7.19
C LEU A 518 4.66 28.15 -5.83
N GLY A 519 4.52 29.48 -5.79
CA GLY A 519 3.62 30.14 -4.83
C GLY A 519 2.12 30.17 -5.21
N SER A 520 1.68 29.53 -6.30
CA SER A 520 0.41 28.78 -6.48
C SER A 520 0.01 28.59 -7.96
N GLY A 521 -0.48 27.39 -8.31
CA GLY A 521 -0.96 26.98 -9.65
C GLY A 521 0.15 26.50 -10.59
N PHE A 522 -0.09 25.42 -11.36
CA PHE A 522 0.78 24.95 -12.44
C PHE A 522 0.89 26.04 -13.51
N MET A 523 2.10 26.53 -13.82
CA MET A 523 2.33 27.31 -15.05
C MET A 523 3.35 26.59 -15.92
N VAL A 524 3.02 26.41 -17.20
CA VAL A 524 3.97 25.87 -18.21
C VAL A 524 5.24 26.73 -18.27
N GLU A 525 5.10 28.00 -17.96
CA GLU A 525 6.12 29.03 -17.87
C GLU A 525 7.17 28.72 -16.80
N ASP A 526 6.82 28.01 -15.73
CA ASP A 526 7.77 27.63 -14.68
C ASP A 526 8.72 26.54 -15.18
N LEU A 527 8.18 25.57 -15.91
CA LEU A 527 8.98 24.54 -16.59
C LEU A 527 9.92 25.19 -17.59
N ARG A 528 9.40 26.11 -18.40
CA ARG A 528 10.21 26.85 -19.37
C ARG A 528 11.31 27.66 -18.68
N SER A 529 10.99 28.37 -17.60
CA SER A 529 11.95 29.15 -16.81
C SER A 529 13.05 28.27 -16.22
N VAL A 530 12.70 27.12 -15.65
CA VAL A 530 13.65 26.13 -15.13
C VAL A 530 14.60 25.63 -16.22
N LEU A 531 14.07 25.33 -17.40
CA LEU A 531 14.85 24.75 -18.49
C LEU A 531 15.75 25.79 -19.19
N GLU A 532 15.23 27.00 -19.43
CA GLU A 532 15.95 28.12 -20.07
C GLU A 532 17.07 28.67 -19.17
N ALA A 533 16.80 28.82 -17.87
CA ALA A 533 17.80 29.26 -16.91
C ALA A 533 18.72 28.12 -16.44
N ASP A 534 18.49 26.89 -16.91
CA ASP A 534 19.19 25.66 -16.50
C ASP A 534 19.30 25.53 -14.98
N LEU A 535 18.21 25.78 -14.26
CA LEU A 535 18.24 25.82 -12.80
C LEU A 535 18.66 24.47 -12.22
N GLU A 536 19.67 24.49 -11.37
CA GLU A 536 20.01 23.35 -10.53
C GLU A 536 19.00 23.24 -9.37
N LEU A 537 18.85 22.04 -8.82
CA LEU A 537 17.80 21.77 -7.83
C LEU A 537 17.92 22.68 -6.59
N GLU A 538 19.15 22.97 -6.16
CA GLU A 538 19.41 23.88 -5.05
C GLU A 538 19.01 25.33 -5.36
N ASP A 539 19.21 25.77 -6.59
CA ASP A 539 18.83 27.11 -7.03
C ASP A 539 17.31 27.23 -7.22
N LEU A 540 16.65 26.14 -7.66
CA LEU A 540 15.19 26.05 -7.66
C LEU A 540 14.63 26.16 -6.23
N GLU A 541 15.14 25.37 -5.27
CA GLU A 541 14.67 25.44 -3.87
C GLU A 541 14.88 26.84 -3.26
N ARG A 542 15.97 27.52 -3.64
CA ARG A 542 16.23 28.91 -3.26
C ARG A 542 15.18 29.84 -3.84
N GLU A 543 14.88 29.74 -5.14
CA GLU A 543 13.86 30.58 -5.78
C GLU A 543 12.47 30.33 -5.18
N ILE A 544 12.11 29.06 -4.93
CA ILE A 544 10.86 28.71 -4.24
C ILE A 544 10.80 29.35 -2.84
N THR A 545 11.89 29.28 -2.08
CA THR A 545 11.97 29.91 -0.74
C THR A 545 11.82 31.42 -0.83
N ASP A 546 12.44 32.05 -1.84
CA ASP A 546 12.27 33.47 -2.13
C ASP A 546 10.81 33.81 -2.46
N GLN A 547 10.13 33.01 -3.27
CA GLN A 547 8.73 33.21 -3.63
C GLN A 547 7.80 33.07 -2.41
N PHE A 548 7.97 32.04 -1.57
CA PHE A 548 7.25 31.91 -0.30
C PHE A 548 7.56 33.05 0.69
N SER A 549 8.74 33.65 0.60
CA SER A 549 9.09 34.82 1.42
C SER A 549 8.38 36.09 0.95
N ARG A 550 8.12 36.24 -0.37
CA ARG A 550 7.43 37.40 -0.96
C ARG A 550 5.91 37.30 -0.86
N LYS A 551 5.35 36.11 -1.05
CA LYS A 551 3.92 35.85 -0.88
C LYS A 551 3.64 35.57 0.60
N GLU A 552 3.02 36.51 1.30
CA GLU A 552 2.50 36.25 2.63
C GLU A 552 1.30 35.30 2.49
N GLU A 553 1.53 33.99 2.55
CA GLU A 553 0.42 33.03 2.59
C GLU A 553 -0.57 33.43 3.69
N ARG A 554 -1.87 33.40 3.39
CA ARG A 554 -2.93 33.72 4.36
C ARG A 554 -2.82 32.89 5.64
N SER A 555 -2.31 31.67 5.54
CA SER A 555 -2.04 30.76 6.66
C SER A 555 -1.05 31.36 7.68
N TRP A 556 -0.16 32.25 7.24
CA TRP A 556 0.98 32.77 8.02
C TRP A 556 1.00 34.30 8.19
N ALA A 557 -0.01 35.01 7.68
CA ALA A 557 -0.04 36.47 7.72
C ALA A 557 0.08 37.04 9.15
N GLY A 558 1.05 37.94 9.36
CA GLY A 558 1.38 38.52 10.67
C GLY A 558 1.94 37.55 11.72
N LYS A 559 2.23 36.30 11.33
CA LYS A 559 2.63 35.21 12.24
C LYS A 559 3.96 34.54 11.86
N ARG A 560 4.67 35.05 10.85
CA ARG A 560 5.86 34.39 10.30
C ARG A 560 6.94 34.13 11.38
N LYS A 561 7.20 32.86 11.69
CA LYS A 561 8.20 32.40 12.69
C LYS A 561 9.49 31.87 12.07
N TRP A 562 9.66 32.14 10.79
CA TRP A 562 10.83 31.82 9.99
C TRP A 562 11.25 33.06 9.17
N LYS A 563 12.49 33.09 8.70
CA LYS A 563 12.99 34.09 7.76
C LYS A 563 13.75 33.39 6.64
N ASN A 564 13.81 34.05 5.49
CA ASN A 564 14.61 33.60 4.36
C ASN A 564 16.02 34.18 4.50
N GLU A 565 17.02 33.32 4.70
CA GLU A 565 18.43 33.69 4.77
C GLU A 565 19.17 33.10 3.57
N GLY A 566 19.18 33.86 2.46
CA GLY A 566 19.88 33.47 1.23
C GLY A 566 19.32 32.22 0.57
N GLY A 567 17.98 32.07 0.52
CA GLY A 567 17.31 30.88 -0.01
C GLY A 567 17.11 29.76 0.99
N ARG A 568 17.49 29.98 2.25
CA ARG A 568 17.36 28.99 3.33
C ARG A 568 16.27 29.42 4.29
N VAL A 569 15.40 28.48 4.61
CA VAL A 569 14.39 28.63 5.66
C VAL A 569 15.10 28.52 7.00
N VAL A 570 15.19 29.63 7.73
CA VAL A 570 15.79 29.67 9.07
C VAL A 570 14.79 30.21 10.09
N MET A 571 15.03 29.89 11.35
CA MET A 571 14.18 30.35 12.46
C MET A 571 14.22 31.88 12.57
N ALA A 572 13.06 32.52 12.71
CA ALA A 572 12.99 33.94 13.00
C ALA A 572 13.41 34.22 14.44
N ASP A 573 13.96 35.40 14.69
CA ASP A 573 14.30 35.83 16.04
C ASP A 573 13.01 35.98 16.87
N PRO A 574 13.00 35.55 18.14
CA PRO A 574 11.86 35.78 19.01
C PRO A 574 11.59 37.28 19.17
N PRO A 575 10.33 37.73 19.30
CA PRO A 575 10.04 39.14 19.52
C PRO A 575 10.72 39.62 20.81
N GLU A 576 11.39 40.77 20.75
CA GLU A 576 11.87 41.48 21.94
C GLU A 576 10.64 42.01 22.69
N VAL A 577 10.08 41.20 23.59
CA VAL A 577 9.02 41.67 24.48
C VAL A 577 9.69 42.15 25.76
N SER A 578 9.52 43.43 26.07
CA SER A 578 10.08 43.98 27.30
C SER A 578 9.38 43.36 28.51
N ARG A 579 10.10 43.24 29.62
CA ARG A 579 9.61 42.63 30.87
C ARG A 579 8.37 43.33 31.44
N ASP A 580 8.07 44.53 30.97
CA ASP A 580 6.98 45.40 31.43
C ASP A 580 5.75 45.38 30.50
N GLU A 581 5.84 44.74 29.31
CA GLU A 581 4.77 44.68 28.30
C GLU A 581 3.98 43.36 28.25
N LEU A 582 4.46 42.32 28.95
CA LEU A 582 3.75 41.06 29.20
C LEU A 582 3.12 41.06 30.59
#